data_AF-A0A2I1DE40-F1
#
_entry.id   AF-A0A2I1DE40-F1
#
_cell.length_a   1.000
_cell.length_b   1.000
_cell.length_c   1.000
_cell.angle_alpha   90.00
_cell.angle_beta   90.00
_cell.angle_gamma   90.00
#
_symmetry.space_group_name_H-M   'P 1'
#
loop_
_entity.id
_entity.type
_entity.pdbx_description
1 polymer ?
#
loop_
_entity_poly.entity_id
_entity_poly.type
_entity_poly.pdbx_seq_one_letter_code
_entity_poly.pdbx_strand_id
1 'polypeptide(L)'
;MHPKATLSLLPLLPLVSAMCPGYNWGFFNIGSGKWAIIDSPCHDYVQLSCDNPCDCYDVLGCSPTGSVNKVKVNDLWYNCREEPNKGACPTSASFGGRVPESCCRNDGKRNFEEGRISKRHAEAIENTNGILERHEREFGHAEKRGHDLTKLRRRQLSEVDYYMKREEEAAAALDDE
;
A
#
# COMPACT_ATOMS: atom_id res chain seq x y z
N MET A 1 28.36 -12.58 -1.03
CA MET A 1 27.08 -13.31 -1.19
C MET A 1 25.99 -12.31 -0.90
N HIS A 2 25.45 -11.67 -1.94
CA HIS A 2 24.35 -10.73 -1.79
C HIS A 2 23.09 -11.52 -1.44
N PRO A 3 22.33 -11.12 -0.41
CA PRO A 3 21.05 -11.75 -0.13
C PRO A 3 20.15 -11.51 -1.34
N LYS A 4 19.63 -12.60 -1.90
CA LYS A 4 18.58 -12.56 -2.93
C LYS A 4 17.45 -11.73 -2.34
N ALA A 5 17.26 -10.52 -2.86
CA ALA A 5 16.06 -9.77 -2.59
C ALA A 5 14.92 -10.59 -3.18
N THR A 6 14.26 -11.38 -2.35
CA THR A 6 12.87 -11.73 -2.59
C THR A 6 12.14 -10.40 -2.68
N LEU A 7 12.04 -9.86 -3.90
CA LEU A 7 11.04 -8.89 -4.29
C LEU A 7 9.73 -9.53 -3.83
N SER A 8 9.25 -9.08 -2.68
CA SER A 8 7.95 -9.47 -2.18
C SER A 8 6.97 -9.00 -3.24
N LEU A 9 6.51 -9.95 -4.05
CA LEU A 9 5.43 -9.78 -5.01
C LEU A 9 4.37 -8.90 -4.36
N LEU A 10 4.04 -7.78 -5.02
CA LEU A 10 2.92 -6.97 -4.57
C LEU A 10 1.70 -7.90 -4.55
N PRO A 11 1.06 -8.12 -3.40
CA PRO A 11 -0.13 -8.94 -3.36
C PRO A 11 -1.16 -8.30 -4.31
N LEU A 12 -1.78 -9.10 -5.18
CA LEU A 12 -2.94 -8.73 -5.99
C LEU A 12 -3.96 -8.02 -5.10
N LEU A 13 -3.99 -6.69 -5.11
CA LEU A 13 -4.79 -5.92 -4.15
C LEU A 13 -6.27 -6.06 -4.50
N PRO A 14 -7.08 -6.77 -3.70
CA PRO A 14 -8.48 -6.89 -4.00
C PRO A 14 -9.14 -5.54 -3.69
N LEU A 15 -9.64 -4.87 -4.74
CA LEU A 15 -10.40 -3.62 -4.65
C LEU A 15 -11.71 -3.75 -3.82
N VAL A 16 -12.08 -4.96 -3.40
CA VAL A 16 -13.44 -5.28 -2.93
C VAL A 16 -13.49 -5.97 -1.56
N SER A 17 -12.36 -6.43 -1.01
CA SER A 17 -12.35 -7.16 0.28
C SER A 17 -11.06 -7.00 1.11
N ALA A 18 -10.15 -6.12 0.73
CA ALA A 18 -8.97 -5.83 1.54
C ALA A 18 -9.27 -4.82 2.65
N MET A 19 -8.46 -4.86 3.71
CA MET A 19 -8.43 -3.83 4.73
C MET A 19 -8.15 -2.44 4.13
N CYS A 20 -7.22 -2.35 3.17
CA CYS A 20 -6.93 -1.13 2.46
C CYS A 20 -7.04 -1.34 0.94
N PRO A 21 -8.26 -1.22 0.36
CA PRO A 21 -8.49 -1.46 -1.07
C PRO A 21 -7.58 -0.60 -1.96
N GLY A 22 -6.73 -1.24 -2.75
CA GLY A 22 -5.79 -0.54 -3.63
C GLY A 22 -4.58 0.06 -2.91
N TYR A 23 -4.27 -0.32 -1.68
CA TYR A 23 -3.03 0.04 -0.98
C TYR A 23 -2.26 -1.21 -0.57
N ASN A 24 -0.93 -1.10 -0.44
CA ASN A 24 -0.06 -2.22 -0.10
C ASN A 24 -0.12 -2.58 1.39
N TRP A 25 -0.16 -1.56 2.25
CA TRP A 25 -0.05 -1.71 3.70
C TRP A 25 -1.08 -0.86 4.44
N GLY A 26 -1.39 -1.24 5.68
CA GLY A 26 -2.09 -0.42 6.66
C GLY A 26 -1.20 -0.15 7.86
N PHE A 27 -1.25 1.07 8.39
CA PHE A 27 -0.56 1.44 9.63
C PHE A 27 -1.55 1.44 10.80
N PHE A 28 -1.12 0.95 11.96
CA PHE A 28 -1.96 0.74 13.12
C PHE A 28 -1.34 1.27 14.40
N ASN A 29 -2.17 1.89 15.24
CA ASN A 29 -1.95 1.96 16.68
C ASN A 29 -2.47 0.68 17.33
N ILE A 30 -1.58 -0.11 17.92
CA ILE A 30 -1.97 -1.35 18.59
C ILE A 30 -2.03 -1.23 20.12
N GLY A 31 -1.80 -0.02 20.64
CA GLY A 31 -1.91 0.36 22.04
C GLY A 31 -0.57 0.34 22.78
N SER A 32 -0.48 1.04 23.91
CA SER A 32 0.70 1.06 24.79
C SER A 32 2.02 1.45 24.09
N GLY A 33 2.00 2.46 23.21
CA GLY A 33 3.20 2.87 22.46
C GLY A 33 3.70 1.82 21.47
N LYS A 34 2.82 0.91 21.04
CA LYS A 34 3.14 -0.12 20.03
C LYS A 34 2.39 0.18 18.75
N TRP A 35 3.10 -0.01 17.64
CA TRP A 35 2.60 0.26 16.30
C TRP A 35 2.79 -0.96 15.42
N ALA A 36 1.95 -1.08 14.39
CA ALA A 36 2.11 -2.13 13.40
C ALA A 36 1.92 -1.61 11.99
N ILE A 37 2.69 -2.17 11.06
CA ILE A 37 2.46 -2.06 9.62
C ILE A 37 2.03 -3.45 9.16
N ILE A 38 0.86 -3.56 8.53
CA ILE A 38 0.25 -4.84 8.16
C ILE A 38 -0.03 -4.81 6.68
N ASP A 39 0.22 -5.90 5.96
CA ASP A 39 -0.12 -5.97 4.55
C ASP A 39 -1.65 -5.88 4.35
N SER A 40 -2.07 -5.43 3.17
CA SER A 40 -3.49 -5.23 2.86
C SER A 40 -4.35 -6.51 3.00
N PRO A 41 -3.82 -7.72 2.71
CA PRO A 41 -4.47 -8.99 3.01
C PRO A 41 -4.50 -9.43 4.49
N CYS A 42 -3.75 -8.77 5.38
CA CYS A 42 -3.57 -9.14 6.79
C CYS A 42 -2.87 -10.49 7.04
N HIS A 43 -1.92 -10.87 6.18
CA HIS A 43 -1.06 -12.04 6.33
C HIS A 43 0.25 -11.72 7.06
N ASP A 44 0.89 -10.59 6.73
CA ASP A 44 2.21 -10.21 7.21
C ASP A 44 2.17 -8.91 8.01
N TYR A 45 3.09 -8.75 8.97
CA TYR A 45 3.18 -7.54 9.76
C TYR A 45 4.59 -7.22 10.26
N VAL A 46 4.85 -5.94 10.45
CA VAL A 46 6.01 -5.40 11.15
C VAL A 46 5.51 -4.72 12.42
N GLN A 47 5.92 -5.21 13.58
CA GLN A 47 5.67 -4.54 14.86
C GLN A 47 6.82 -3.59 15.19
N LEU A 48 6.45 -2.40 15.67
CA LEU A 48 7.37 -1.34 16.07
C LEU A 48 7.14 -1.02 17.54
N SER A 49 8.25 -0.81 18.26
CA SER A 49 8.25 -0.46 19.67
C SER A 49 8.88 0.92 19.84
N CYS A 50 8.06 1.97 19.77
CA CYS A 50 8.47 3.34 20.06
C CYS A 50 7.29 4.10 20.67
N ASP A 51 7.54 4.78 21.80
CA ASP A 51 6.50 5.50 22.55
C ASP A 51 5.75 6.50 21.67
N ASN A 52 6.48 7.20 20.81
CA ASN A 52 5.96 8.06 19.76
C ASN A 52 6.36 7.47 18.38
N PRO A 53 5.41 7.27 17.46
CA PRO A 53 5.70 6.69 16.14
C PRO A 53 6.57 7.64 15.30
N CYS A 54 6.55 8.93 15.60
CA CYS A 54 7.40 9.90 14.91
C CYS A 54 8.85 9.88 15.36
N ASP A 55 9.21 9.11 16.39
CA ASP A 55 10.60 8.90 16.80
C ASP A 55 11.21 7.65 16.11
N CYS A 56 10.39 6.87 15.42
CA CYS A 56 10.79 5.69 14.64
C CYS A 56 11.29 6.08 13.22
N TYR A 57 12.22 7.05 13.11
CA TYR A 57 12.58 7.70 11.83
C TYR A 57 13.07 6.76 10.71
N ASP A 58 13.68 5.63 11.07
CA ASP A 58 14.18 4.67 10.08
C ASP A 58 13.08 3.88 9.38
N VAL A 59 11.89 3.83 9.98
CA VAL A 59 10.76 2.99 9.51
C VAL A 59 9.50 3.82 9.28
N LEU A 60 9.33 4.94 9.98
CA LEU A 60 8.15 5.80 9.90
C LEU A 60 8.56 7.21 9.49
N GLY A 61 7.71 7.85 8.67
CA GLY A 61 7.76 9.28 8.43
C GLY A 61 6.49 9.93 8.94
N CYS A 62 6.63 11.12 9.53
CA CYS A 62 5.50 11.91 10.00
C CYS A 62 5.33 13.20 9.22
N SER A 63 4.07 13.62 9.09
CA SER A 63 3.71 14.94 8.62
C SER A 63 4.15 16.01 9.63
N PRO A 64 4.20 17.29 9.22
CA PRO A 64 4.41 18.41 10.16
C PRO A 64 3.38 18.48 11.29
N THR A 65 2.21 17.85 11.12
CA THR A 65 1.14 17.79 12.14
C THR A 65 1.33 16.64 13.12
N GLY A 66 2.39 15.84 13.00
CA GLY A 66 2.71 14.72 13.90
C GLY A 66 1.96 13.43 13.59
N SER A 67 1.32 13.31 12.43
CA SER A 67 0.65 12.07 12.00
C SER A 67 1.59 11.25 11.12
N VAL A 68 1.63 9.93 11.30
CA VAL A 68 2.38 9.05 10.39
C VAL A 68 1.81 9.19 9.00
N ASN A 69 2.64 9.60 8.05
CA ASN A 69 2.28 9.77 6.65
C ASN A 69 3.17 8.95 5.72
N LYS A 70 4.15 8.21 6.25
CA LYS A 70 5.00 7.30 5.49
C LYS A 70 5.40 6.10 6.33
N VAL A 71 5.53 4.95 5.68
CA VAL A 71 6.10 3.74 6.28
C VAL A 71 7.17 3.19 5.36
N LYS A 72 8.19 2.54 5.92
CA LYS A 72 9.20 1.79 5.18
C LYS A 72 9.01 0.31 5.44
N VAL A 73 8.82 -0.47 4.39
CA VAL A 73 8.71 -1.93 4.48
C VAL A 73 9.62 -2.53 3.43
N ASN A 74 10.42 -3.52 3.82
CA ASN A 74 11.44 -4.14 2.95
C ASN A 74 12.34 -3.11 2.25
N ASP A 75 12.71 -2.07 3.00
CA ASP A 75 13.55 -0.96 2.55
C ASP A 75 12.96 -0.12 1.39
N LEU A 76 11.64 -0.23 1.15
CA LEU A 76 10.89 0.64 0.24
C LEU A 76 9.95 1.54 1.04
N TRP A 77 9.83 2.79 0.61
CA TRP A 77 8.90 3.76 1.18
C TRP A 77 7.52 3.65 0.57
N TYR A 78 6.52 3.83 1.42
CA TYR A 78 5.11 3.89 1.09
C TYR A 78 4.52 5.16 1.70
N ASN A 79 3.79 5.93 0.90
CA ASN A 79 3.05 7.10 1.36
C ASN A 79 1.70 6.66 1.94
N CYS A 80 1.45 7.07 3.18
CA CYS A 80 0.24 6.79 3.93
C CYS A 80 -0.71 7.97 3.91
N ARG A 81 -1.99 7.67 3.75
CA ARG A 81 -3.08 8.65 3.79
C ARG A 81 -4.31 8.06 4.45
N GLU A 82 -5.15 8.94 4.96
CA GLU A 82 -6.44 8.50 5.46
C GLU A 82 -7.30 8.02 4.28
N GLU A 83 -7.90 6.85 4.44
CA GLU A 83 -8.77 6.23 3.43
C GLU A 83 -10.16 6.01 4.03
N PRO A 84 -11.18 6.75 3.59
CA PRO A 84 -12.54 6.63 4.13
C PRO A 84 -13.15 5.23 3.96
N ASN A 85 -12.72 4.47 2.95
CA ASN A 85 -13.24 3.14 2.65
C ASN A 85 -12.40 2.01 3.26
N LYS A 86 -11.55 2.30 4.24
CA LYS A 86 -10.74 1.28 4.92
C LYS A 86 -11.63 0.28 5.66
N GLY A 87 -11.36 -1.00 5.44
CA GLY A 87 -11.95 -2.11 6.15
C GLY A 87 -11.17 -2.48 7.41
N ALA A 88 -11.57 -3.59 8.03
CA ALA A 88 -10.84 -4.22 9.12
C ALA A 88 -10.20 -5.53 8.65
N CYS A 89 -9.14 -5.96 9.33
CA CYS A 89 -8.63 -7.31 9.13
C CYS A 89 -9.68 -8.37 9.50
N PRO A 90 -9.71 -9.53 8.80
CA PRO A 90 -10.59 -10.65 9.16
C PRO A 90 -10.39 -11.06 10.62
N THR A 91 -11.45 -11.44 11.33
CA THR A 91 -11.38 -11.82 12.76
C THR A 91 -10.46 -13.00 13.03
N SER A 92 -10.14 -13.82 12.03
CA SER A 92 -9.18 -14.92 12.09
C SER A 92 -7.71 -14.49 12.04
N ALA A 93 -7.41 -13.24 11.66
CA ALA A 93 -6.05 -12.74 11.57
C ALA A 93 -5.54 -12.24 12.94
N SER A 94 -4.22 -12.16 13.11
CA SER A 94 -3.56 -11.66 14.33
C SER A 94 -4.01 -10.26 14.77
N PHE A 95 -4.56 -9.47 13.85
CA PHE A 95 -5.10 -8.13 14.09
C PHE A 95 -6.60 -8.04 13.76
N GLY A 96 -7.31 -9.16 13.85
CA GLY A 96 -8.70 -9.27 13.43
C GLY A 96 -9.63 -8.26 14.09
N GLY A 97 -10.50 -7.66 13.28
CA GLY A 97 -11.47 -6.65 13.69
C GLY A 97 -10.88 -5.24 13.90
N ARG A 98 -9.57 -5.04 13.77
CA ARG A 98 -8.97 -3.70 13.85
C ARG A 98 -9.00 -3.00 12.50
N VAL A 99 -9.29 -1.70 12.55
CA VAL A 99 -9.24 -0.77 11.40
C VAL A 99 -7.91 -0.03 11.45
N PRO A 100 -7.19 0.12 10.33
CA PRO A 100 -5.94 0.86 10.30
C PRO A 100 -6.16 2.36 10.54
N GLU A 101 -5.14 3.01 11.08
CA GLU A 101 -5.07 4.48 11.19
C GLU A 101 -4.94 5.10 9.80
N SER A 102 -4.19 4.47 8.89
CA SER A 102 -4.00 4.95 7.53
C SER A 102 -3.63 3.81 6.58
N CYS A 103 -3.86 4.02 5.29
CA CYS A 103 -3.49 3.07 4.25
C CYS A 103 -2.33 3.63 3.41
N CYS A 104 -1.36 2.77 3.07
CA CYS A 104 -0.08 3.16 2.51
C CYS A 104 0.18 2.51 1.14
N ARG A 105 0.52 3.34 0.14
CA ARG A 105 0.86 2.95 -1.25
C ARG A 105 2.32 3.20 -1.54
N ASN A 106 2.89 2.40 -2.43
CA ASN A 106 4.30 2.50 -2.82
C ASN A 106 4.62 3.91 -3.35
N ASP A 107 5.67 4.54 -2.80
CA ASP A 107 6.17 5.85 -3.21
C ASP A 107 7.27 5.67 -4.26
N GLY A 108 6.85 5.40 -5.51
CA GLY A 108 7.76 5.10 -6.61
C GLY A 108 8.76 6.22 -6.84
N LYS A 109 8.28 7.48 -6.83
CA LYS A 109 9.14 8.66 -6.96
C LYS A 109 10.25 8.69 -5.91
N ARG A 110 9.91 8.62 -4.61
CA ARG A 110 10.91 8.68 -3.54
C ARG A 110 11.86 7.50 -3.60
N ASN A 111 11.35 6.30 -3.85
CA ASN A 111 12.18 5.11 -3.93
C ASN A 111 13.21 5.22 -5.05
N PHE A 112 12.87 5.85 -6.18
CA PHE A 112 13.84 6.15 -7.23
C PHE A 112 14.85 7.24 -6.81
N GLU A 113 14.38 8.34 -6.21
CA GLU A 113 15.25 9.43 -5.75
C GLU A 113 16.27 8.97 -4.69
N GLU A 114 15.91 7.99 -3.85
CA GLU A 114 16.79 7.36 -2.87
C GLU A 114 17.60 6.17 -3.44
N GLY A 115 17.52 5.89 -4.75
CA GLY A 115 18.29 4.83 -5.40
C GLY A 115 17.88 3.41 -5.03
N ARG A 116 16.64 3.21 -4.56
CA ARG A 116 16.09 1.92 -4.11
C ARG A 116 15.49 1.08 -5.23
N ILE A 117 15.04 1.75 -6.30
CA ILE A 117 14.45 1.12 -7.50
C ILE A 117 14.90 1.84 -8.77
N SER A 118 14.78 1.17 -9.92
CA SER A 118 15.01 1.82 -11.22
C SER A 118 13.96 2.87 -11.53
N LYS A 119 14.31 3.79 -12.44
CA LYS A 119 13.36 4.74 -13.03
C LYS A 119 12.17 4.03 -13.66
N ARG A 120 12.41 2.92 -14.39
CA ARG A 120 11.36 2.12 -15.03
C ARG A 120 10.37 1.56 -14.01
N HIS A 121 10.88 1.02 -12.90
CA HIS A 121 10.03 0.50 -11.82
C HIS A 121 9.24 1.64 -11.14
N ALA A 122 9.87 2.78 -10.88
CA ALA A 122 9.17 3.95 -10.34
C ALA A 122 8.05 4.45 -11.27
N GLU A 123 8.30 4.55 -12.57
CA GLU A 123 7.26 4.92 -13.55
C GLU A 123 6.11 3.92 -13.58
N ALA A 124 6.39 2.62 -13.44
CA ALA A 124 5.34 1.60 -13.34
C ALA A 124 4.46 1.79 -12.09
N ILE A 125 5.09 2.00 -10.93
CA ILE A 125 4.38 2.30 -9.66
C ILE A 125 3.49 3.54 -9.80
N GLU A 126 4.02 4.64 -10.35
CA GLU A 126 3.26 5.88 -10.50
C GLU A 126 2.07 5.71 -11.46
N ASN A 127 2.24 4.93 -12.53
CA ASN A 127 1.13 4.58 -13.43
C ASN A 127 0.06 3.77 -12.69
N THR A 128 0.44 2.75 -11.93
CA THR A 128 -0.48 1.95 -11.11
C THR A 128 -1.24 2.84 -10.11
N ASN A 129 -0.52 3.71 -9.38
CA ASN A 129 -1.10 4.65 -8.43
C ASN A 129 -2.13 5.57 -9.10
N GLY A 130 -1.81 6.13 -10.28
CA GLY A 130 -2.72 6.99 -11.04
C GLY A 130 -4.00 6.28 -11.48
N ILE A 131 -3.92 4.99 -11.85
CA ILE A 131 -5.08 4.17 -12.20
C ILE A 131 -5.97 3.93 -10.98
N LEU A 132 -5.38 3.57 -9.85
CA LEU A 132 -6.12 3.32 -8.60
C LEU A 132 -6.87 4.57 -8.12
N GLU A 133 -6.24 5.74 -8.18
CA GLU A 133 -6.90 7.01 -7.83
C GLU A 133 -8.02 7.37 -8.81
N ARG A 134 -7.83 7.09 -10.10
CA ARG A 134 -8.88 7.28 -11.11
C ARG A 134 -10.08 6.36 -10.81
N HIS A 135 -9.82 5.10 -10.46
CA HIS A 135 -10.87 4.13 -10.13
C HIS A 135 -11.66 4.51 -8.89
N GLU A 136 -10.99 5.03 -7.88
CA GLU A 136 -11.63 5.53 -6.66
C GLU A 136 -12.62 6.66 -6.98
N ARG A 137 -12.19 7.66 -7.75
CA ARG A 137 -13.06 8.76 -8.19
C ARG A 137 -14.23 8.26 -9.03
N GLU A 138 -13.96 7.38 -9.98
CA GLU A 138 -15.00 6.84 -10.86
C GLU A 138 -16.04 6.01 -10.09
N PHE A 139 -15.60 5.23 -9.10
CA PHE A 139 -16.50 4.48 -8.24
C PHE A 139 -17.40 5.41 -7.42
N GLY A 140 -16.82 6.43 -6.79
CA GLY A 140 -17.60 7.43 -6.05
C GLY A 140 -18.60 8.20 -6.93
N HIS A 141 -18.24 8.48 -8.19
CA HIS A 141 -19.17 9.07 -9.15
C HIS A 141 -20.29 8.10 -9.58
N ALA A 142 -19.95 6.83 -9.79
CA ALA A 142 -20.90 5.81 -10.19
C ALA A 142 -21.91 5.49 -9.10
N GLU A 143 -21.46 5.42 -7.85
CA GLU A 143 -22.30 5.18 -6.68
C GLU A 143 -23.34 6.30 -6.52
N LYS A 144 -22.91 7.57 -6.58
CA LYS A 144 -23.81 8.73 -6.50
C LYS A 144 -24.83 8.81 -7.63
N ARG A 145 -24.55 8.17 -8.77
CA ARG A 145 -25.42 8.18 -9.97
C ARG A 145 -26.26 6.91 -10.14
N GLY A 146 -26.14 5.95 -9.21
CA GLY A 146 -26.85 4.68 -9.31
C GLY A 146 -26.44 3.83 -10.51
N HIS A 147 -25.19 3.95 -10.97
CA HIS A 147 -24.66 3.09 -12.02
C HIS A 147 -24.40 1.66 -11.52
N ASP A 148 -24.27 0.71 -12.45
CA ASP A 148 -23.93 -0.69 -12.13
C ASP A 148 -22.48 -0.78 -11.60
N LEU A 149 -22.37 -0.77 -10.27
CA LEU A 149 -21.10 -0.86 -9.55
C LEU A 149 -20.39 -2.20 -9.76
N THR A 150 -21.13 -3.28 -10.01
CA THR A 150 -20.56 -4.62 -10.22
C THR A 150 -19.81 -4.67 -11.55
N LYS A 151 -20.45 -4.16 -12.62
CA LYS A 151 -19.83 -4.06 -13.94
C LYS A 151 -18.61 -3.14 -13.90
N LEU A 152 -18.70 -2.01 -13.21
CA LEU A 152 -17.59 -1.08 -13.04
C LEU A 152 -16.40 -1.75 -12.33
N ARG A 153 -16.64 -2.38 -11.17
CA ARG A 153 -15.58 -3.04 -10.40
C ARG A 153 -14.89 -4.15 -11.17
N ARG A 154 -15.62 -4.94 -11.96
CA ARG A 154 -15.01 -5.97 -12.82
C ARG A 154 -14.02 -5.38 -13.82
N ARG A 155 -14.39 -4.26 -14.46
CA ARG A 155 -13.50 -3.57 -15.41
C ARG A 155 -12.28 -2.99 -14.70
N GLN A 156 -12.47 -2.38 -13.54
CA GLN A 156 -11.40 -1.81 -12.72
C GLN A 156 -10.41 -2.89 -12.27
N LEU A 157 -10.88 -4.03 -11.80
CA LEU A 157 -10.04 -5.17 -11.42
C LEU A 157 -9.15 -5.66 -12.57
N SER A 158 -9.71 -5.80 -13.78
CA SER A 158 -8.93 -6.20 -14.95
C SER A 158 -7.85 -5.19 -15.33
N GLU A 159 -8.13 -3.90 -15.15
CA GLU A 159 -7.14 -2.86 -15.45
C GLU A 159 -6.06 -2.81 -14.38
N VAL A 160 -6.41 -2.93 -13.09
CA VAL A 160 -5.41 -3.04 -12.01
C VAL A 160 -4.51 -4.24 -12.24
N ASP A 161 -5.06 -5.43 -12.52
CA ASP A 161 -4.28 -6.63 -12.81
C ASP A 161 -3.25 -6.41 -13.93
N TYR A 162 -3.63 -5.71 -14.99
CA TYR A 162 -2.72 -5.35 -16.08
C TYR A 162 -1.56 -4.45 -15.62
N TYR A 163 -1.83 -3.38 -14.88
CA TYR A 163 -0.78 -2.46 -14.42
C TYR A 163 0.11 -3.07 -13.34
N MET A 164 -0.44 -3.89 -12.45
CA MET A 164 0.33 -4.62 -11.44
C MET A 164 1.33 -5.58 -12.08
N LYS A 165 0.93 -6.32 -13.11
CA LYS A 165 1.85 -7.19 -13.88
C LYS A 165 3.01 -6.39 -14.50
N ARG A 166 2.73 -5.19 -15.01
CA ARG A 166 3.77 -4.32 -15.56
C ARG A 166 4.73 -3.78 -14.50
N GLU A 167 4.23 -3.55 -13.28
CA GLU A 167 5.07 -3.22 -12.13
C GLU A 167 6.00 -4.38 -11.79
N GLU A 168 5.48 -5.61 -11.71
CA GLU A 168 6.28 -6.82 -11.49
C GLU A 168 7.36 -7.02 -12.56
N GLU A 169 7.01 -6.87 -13.84
CA GLU A 169 7.95 -6.94 -14.96
C GLU A 169 9.03 -5.85 -14.87
N ALA A 170 8.66 -4.62 -14.49
CA ALA A 170 9.60 -3.52 -14.34
C ALA A 170 10.54 -3.71 -13.13
N ALA A 171 10.04 -4.38 -12.10
CA ALA A 171 10.79 -4.69 -10.89
C ALA A 171 11.80 -5.83 -11.15
N ALA A 172 11.41 -6.86 -11.92
CA ALA A 172 12.28 -7.98 -12.29
C ALA A 172 13.39 -7.58 -13.29
N ALA A 173 13.17 -6.56 -14.12
CA ALA A 173 14.18 -6.09 -15.08
C ALA A 173 15.46 -5.50 -14.43
N LEU A 174 15.49 -5.37 -13.09
CA LEU A 174 16.66 -4.96 -12.32
C LEU A 174 17.68 -6.09 -12.09
N ASP A 175 17.32 -7.35 -12.31
CA ASP A 175 18.19 -8.51 -12.06
C ASP A 175 19.09 -8.88 -13.28
N ASP A 176 18.95 -8.18 -14.41
CA ASP A 176 19.61 -8.49 -15.70
C ASP A 176 20.73 -7.50 -16.12
N GLU A 177 21.02 -6.45 -15.32
CA GLU A 177 22.11 -5.47 -15.57
C GLU A 177 23.24 -5.59 -14.53
#